data_AF-A0A0G4KG18-F1
#
_entry.id   AF-A0A0G4KG18-F1
#
_cell.length_a   1.000
_cell.length_b   1.000
_cell.length_c   1.000
_cell.angle_alpha   90.00
_cell.angle_beta   90.00
_cell.angle_gamma   90.00
#
_symmetry.space_group_name_H-M   'P 1'
#
loop_
_entity.id
_entity.type
_entity.pdbx_description
1 polymer ?
#
loop_
_entity_poly.entity_id
_entity_poly.type
_entity_poly.pdbx_seq_one_letter_code
_entity_poly.pdbx_strand_id
1 'polypeptide(L)'
;MSLDRTQALEAVRWFVDGILFWQIVSTDLPADVWAQSVHNPHFILLNLAIGGAFPNNNFGSQTPLASTISGGTLQAEYIAVYNS
;
A
#
# COMPACT_ATOMS: atom_id res chain seq x y z
N MET A 1 -3.24 6.50 4.24
CA MET A 1 -2.59 7.10 3.05
C MET A 1 -3.23 8.45 2.81
N SER A 2 -2.44 9.48 2.50
CA SER A 2 -2.95 10.76 1.99
C SER A 2 -2.32 11.04 0.64
N LEU A 3 -3.13 11.56 -0.29
CA LEU A 3 -2.68 12.11 -1.56
C LEU A 3 -2.89 13.63 -1.51
N ASP A 4 -1.80 14.39 -1.52
CA ASP A 4 -1.82 15.86 -1.54
C ASP A 4 -1.43 16.36 -2.92
N ARG A 5 -2.39 16.98 -3.61
CA ARG A 5 -2.24 17.55 -4.96
C ARG A 5 -2.46 19.06 -4.99
N THR A 6 -2.59 19.68 -3.82
CA THR A 6 -2.88 21.12 -3.71
C THR A 6 -1.62 21.97 -3.72
N GLN A 7 -0.47 21.34 -3.47
CA GLN A 7 0.85 21.96 -3.42
C GLN A 7 1.54 21.88 -4.79
N ALA A 8 2.54 22.74 -5.01
CA ALA A 8 3.40 22.67 -6.19
C ALA A 8 4.20 21.35 -6.26
N LEU A 9 4.52 20.76 -5.11
CA LEU A 9 5.11 19.43 -5.00
C LEU A 9 4.05 18.45 -4.47
N GLU A 10 3.49 17.65 -5.37
CA GLU A 10 2.52 16.62 -5.00
C GLU A 10 3.21 15.49 -4.20
N ALA A 11 2.47 14.87 -3.28
CA ALA A 11 3.00 13.80 -2.44
C ALA A 11 1.96 12.73 -2.13
N VAL A 12 2.41 11.47 -2.06
CA VAL A 12 1.69 10.38 -1.43
C VAL A 12 2.38 10.02 -0.12
N ARG A 13 1.63 10.01 0.97
CA ARG A 13 2.15 9.77 2.33
C ARG A 13 1.41 8.61 2.98
N TRP A 14 2.14 7.75 3.68
CA TRP A 14 1.57 6.63 4.42
C TRP A 14 1.85 6.77 5.91
N PHE A 15 0.83 6.44 6.70
CA PHE A 15 0.82 6.63 8.15
C PHE A 15 0.41 5.33 8.84
N VAL A 16 0.99 5.06 10.00
CA VAL A 16 0.56 4.04 10.97
C VAL A 16 0.33 4.78 12.28
N ASP A 17 -0.84 4.63 12.88
CA ASP A 17 -1.24 5.34 14.11
C ASP A 17 -1.03 6.87 14.05
N GLY A 18 -1.27 7.45 12.87
CA GLY A 18 -1.09 8.89 12.61
C GLY A 18 0.36 9.33 12.41
N ILE A 19 1.34 8.43 12.54
CA ILE A 19 2.77 8.72 12.38
C ILE A 19 3.19 8.41 10.94
N LEU A 20 3.85 9.38 10.29
CA LEU A 20 4.39 9.21 8.94
C LEU A 20 5.48 8.13 8.96
N PHE A 21 5.30 7.05 8.19
CA PHE A 21 6.32 5.99 8.07
C PHE A 21 7.00 5.96 6.69
N TRP A 22 6.32 6.46 5.65
CA TRP A 22 6.85 6.50 4.29
C TRP A 22 6.19 7.60 3.48
N GLN A 23 6.92 8.17 2.52
CA GLN A 23 6.38 9.08 1.52
C GLN A 23 7.12 8.95 0.19
N ILE A 24 6.44 9.35 -0.88
CA ILE A 24 7.02 9.62 -2.19
C ILE A 24 6.49 10.96 -2.70
N VAL A 25 7.34 11.77 -3.33
CA VAL A 25 6.99 13.05 -3.93
C VAL A 25 7.06 12.99 -5.45
N SER A 26 6.39 13.92 -6.14
CA SER A 26 6.30 13.89 -7.60
C SER A 26 7.64 13.94 -8.33
N THR A 27 8.70 14.45 -7.69
CA THR A 27 10.06 14.52 -8.23
C THR A 27 10.89 13.24 -8.02
N ASP A 28 10.39 12.26 -7.27
CA ASP A 28 11.07 10.98 -7.08
C ASP A 28 10.93 10.06 -8.31
N LEU A 29 10.01 10.39 -9.22
CA LEU A 29 9.70 9.64 -10.43
C LEU A 29 9.75 10.54 -11.67
N PRO A 30 9.96 9.97 -12.87
CA PRO A 30 9.68 10.68 -14.12
C PRO A 30 8.25 11.22 -14.15
N ALA A 31 8.06 12.41 -14.73
CA ALA A 31 6.79 13.12 -14.69
C ALA A 31 5.63 12.35 -15.34
N ASP A 32 5.90 11.61 -16.42
CA ASP A 32 4.94 10.76 -17.11
C ASP A 32 4.52 9.55 -16.27
N VAL A 33 5.48 8.94 -15.56
CA VAL A 33 5.22 7.83 -14.62
C VAL A 33 4.37 8.32 -13.44
N TRP A 34 4.66 9.50 -12.89
CA TRP A 34 3.85 10.10 -11.83
C TRP A 34 2.40 10.32 -12.27
N ALA A 35 2.21 10.97 -13.42
CA ALA A 35 0.88 11.22 -13.98
C ALA A 35 0.08 9.92 -14.21
N GLN A 36 0.72 8.89 -14.79
CA GLN A 36 0.08 7.59 -15.01
C GLN A 36 -0.24 6.84 -13.71
N SER A 37 0.52 7.09 -12.64
CA SER A 37 0.37 6.36 -11.37
C SER A 37 -0.58 7.04 -10.39
N VAL A 38 -0.66 8.38 -10.37
CA VAL A 38 -1.32 9.15 -9.31
C VAL A 38 -2.53 9.95 -9.82
N HIS A 39 -2.55 10.34 -11.09
CA HIS A 39 -3.63 11.16 -11.66
C HIS A 39 -4.78 10.35 -12.26
N ASN A 40 -4.85 9.06 -11.93
CA ASN A 40 -5.93 8.17 -12.36
C ASN A 40 -6.84 7.78 -11.18
N PRO A 41 -8.12 7.43 -11.44
CA PRO A 41 -8.96 6.85 -10.41
C PRO A 41 -8.40 5.52 -9.90
N HIS A 42 -8.49 5.29 -8.59
CA HIS A 42 -8.13 4.03 -7.94
C HIS A 42 -9.33 3.47 -7.18
N PHE A 43 -9.28 2.17 -6.90
CA PHE A 43 -10.21 1.48 -6.02
C PHE A 43 -9.43 0.84 -4.86
N ILE A 44 -10.13 0.56 -3.76
CA ILE A 44 -9.53 -0.12 -2.61
C ILE A 44 -9.68 -1.63 -2.80
N LEU A 45 -8.58 -2.35 -2.63
CA LEU A 45 -8.55 -3.81 -2.54
C LEU A 45 -8.03 -4.22 -1.15
N LEU A 46 -8.77 -5.08 -0.48
CA LEU A 46 -8.34 -5.72 0.76
C LEU A 46 -8.34 -7.23 0.56
N ASN A 47 -7.21 -7.88 0.79
CA ASN A 47 -7.05 -9.33 0.60
C ASN A 47 -6.10 -9.93 1.64
N LEU A 48 -6.28 -11.22 1.90
CA LEU A 48 -5.35 -12.06 2.67
C LEU A 48 -4.76 -13.11 1.73
N ALA A 49 -3.65 -12.79 1.07
CA ALA A 49 -2.94 -13.75 0.22
C ALA A 49 -2.13 -14.73 1.09
N ILE A 50 -2.08 -16.00 0.69
CA ILE A 50 -1.30 -17.05 1.35
C ILE A 50 -0.25 -17.58 0.37
N GLY A 51 1.03 -17.44 0.73
CA GLY A 51 2.15 -17.81 -0.15
C GLY A 51 2.38 -16.84 -1.30
N GLY A 52 3.13 -17.30 -2.31
CA GLY A 52 3.48 -16.52 -3.50
C GLY A 52 4.86 -15.85 -3.43
N ALA A 53 5.26 -15.19 -4.52
CA ALA A 53 6.63 -14.69 -4.70
C ALA A 53 7.08 -13.73 -3.58
N PHE A 54 6.17 -12.87 -3.08
CA PHE A 54 6.50 -11.94 -2.01
C PHE A 54 6.81 -12.66 -0.70
N PRO A 55 5.90 -13.47 -0.10
CA PRO A 55 6.23 -14.25 1.09
C PRO A 55 7.43 -15.20 0.90
N ASN A 56 7.56 -15.80 -0.28
CA ASN A 56 8.69 -16.70 -0.58
C ASN A 56 10.03 -15.97 -0.51
N ASN A 57 10.13 -14.78 -1.11
CA ASN A 57 11.37 -13.99 -1.11
C ASN A 57 11.74 -13.51 0.29
N ASN A 58 10.74 -13.14 1.10
CA ASN A 58 10.98 -12.71 2.48
C ASN A 58 11.44 -13.86 3.39
N PHE A 59 10.89 -15.07 3.20
CA PHE A 59 11.28 -16.25 3.98
C PHE A 59 12.55 -16.94 3.43
N GLY A 60 12.84 -16.80 2.13
CA GLY A 60 13.94 -17.45 1.44
C GLY A 60 13.63 -18.84 0.89
N SER A 61 12.37 -19.30 0.94
CA SER A 61 11.92 -20.55 0.34
C SER A 61 10.40 -20.54 0.08
N GLN A 62 9.85 -21.59 -0.52
CA GLN A 62 8.42 -21.66 -0.81
C GLN A 62 7.57 -21.67 0.46
N THR A 63 6.51 -20.85 0.46
CA THR A 63 5.49 -20.75 1.49
C THR A 63 4.10 -21.02 0.88
N PRO A 64 3.10 -21.45 1.67
CA PRO A 64 3.12 -21.66 3.13
C PRO A 64 3.98 -22.86 3.56
N LEU A 65 4.38 -22.87 4.83
CA LEU A 65 5.14 -23.97 5.45
C LEU A 65 4.19 -25.02 6.01
N ALA A 66 4.71 -26.22 6.30
CA ALA A 66 3.94 -27.24 7.02
C ALA A 66 3.49 -26.77 8.42
N SER A 67 4.23 -25.82 9.03
CA SER A 67 3.89 -25.17 10.29
C SER A 67 2.96 -23.96 10.14
N THR A 68 2.59 -23.56 8.92
CA THR A 68 1.63 -22.48 8.71
C THR A 68 0.25 -22.92 9.18
N ILE A 69 -0.26 -22.25 10.22
CA ILE A 69 -1.55 -22.57 10.84
C ILE A 69 -2.69 -21.99 10.00
N SER A 70 -3.76 -22.76 9.83
CA SER A 70 -4.99 -22.32 9.16
C SER A 70 -5.94 -21.56 10.11
N GLY A 71 -6.94 -20.88 9.55
CA GLY A 71 -7.96 -20.16 10.33
C GLY A 71 -7.60 -18.72 10.69
N GLY A 72 -6.48 -18.18 10.20
CA GLY A 72 -6.18 -16.76 10.30
C GLY A 72 -7.21 -15.91 9.54
N THR A 73 -7.64 -14.81 10.16
CA THR A 73 -8.63 -13.88 9.59
C THR A 73 -8.04 -12.49 9.43
N LEU A 74 -8.26 -11.85 8.28
CA LEU A 74 -8.03 -10.41 8.12
C LEU A 74 -9.28 -9.66 8.57
N GLN A 75 -9.18 -8.98 9.72
CA GLN A 75 -10.28 -8.22 10.30
C GLN A 75 -10.01 -6.72 10.09
N ALA A 76 -11.01 -6.03 9.57
CA ALA A 76 -11.00 -4.58 9.42
C ALA A 76 -12.30 -4.04 10.02
N GLU A 77 -12.20 -3.20 11.05
CA GLU A 77 -13.38 -2.57 11.67
C GLU A 77 -14.03 -1.58 10.72
N TYR A 78 -13.22 -0.76 10.04
CA TYR A 78 -13.69 0.15 9.01
C TYR A 78 -12.63 0.43 7.95
N ILE A 79 -13.12 0.86 6.78
CA ILE A 79 -12.33 1.46 5.71
C ILE A 79 -13.01 2.78 5.41
N ALA A 80 -12.26 3.88 5.44
CA ALA A 80 -12.79 5.22 5.21
C ALA A 80 -11.93 5.99 4.22
N VAL A 81 -12.59 6.82 3.42
CA VAL A 81 -11.96 7.79 2.51
C VAL A 81 -12.51 9.16 2.89
N TYR A 82 -11.59 10.11 3.09
CA TYR A 82 -11.92 11.49 3.41
C TYR A 82 -11.42 12.38 2.29
N ASN A 83 -12.14 13.47 2.04
CA ASN A 83 -11.72 14.55 1.16
C ASN A 83 -11.96 15.87 1.91
N SER A 84 -11.00 16.79 1.81
CA SER A 84 -10.98 18.07 2.52
C SER A 84 -10.58 19.17 1.57
#